data_AF-A0A0U1LYE1-F1
#
_entry.id   AF-A0A0U1LYE1-F1
#
_cell.length_a   1.000
_cell.length_b   1.000
_cell.length_c   1.000
_cell.angle_alpha   90.00
_cell.angle_beta   90.00
_cell.angle_gamma   90.00
#
_symmetry.space_group_name_H-M   'P 1'
#
loop_
_entity.id
_entity.type
_entity.pdbx_description
1 polymer ?
#
loop_
_entity_poly.entity_id
_entity_poly.type
_entity_poly.pdbx_seq_one_letter_code
_entity_poly.pdbx_strand_id
1 'polypeptide(L)'
;MSLENTAIASATVELLEGRLRRLEYLLNGDSQWTGQPTPASRPDSLDDTAARRLARLEADLNALSKSKPAVHDILQLYTRFPDLFNDAPPEDIPADLSTQNLASIVLSYASAFPETSSRLSSLNDLPVPDAKASIALIELQPRLEKLLRIQEQQAQEVSELRARSAGLVRRWYELGLLGSSECWAGWESRLQDVEHEVKRQEVLRDRRMNEI
;
A
#
# COMPACT_ATOMS: atom_id res chain seq x y z
N MET A 1 -57.93 -27.63 44.40
CA MET A 1 -57.03 -26.99 45.37
C MET A 1 -55.63 -27.61 45.44
N SER A 2 -55.42 -28.85 45.92
CA SER A 2 -54.04 -29.42 46.01
C SER A 2 -53.47 -29.86 44.65
N LEU A 3 -54.28 -30.48 43.80
CA LEU A 3 -53.87 -31.00 42.48
C LEU A 3 -53.54 -29.88 41.46
N GLU A 4 -54.27 -28.76 41.52
CA GLU A 4 -54.02 -27.59 40.66
C GLU A 4 -52.71 -26.89 41.05
N ASN A 5 -52.44 -26.78 42.35
CA ASN A 5 -51.18 -26.22 42.85
C ASN A 5 -49.97 -27.09 42.45
N THR A 6 -50.12 -28.42 42.43
CA THR A 6 -49.05 -29.32 41.95
C THR A 6 -48.81 -29.21 40.44
N ALA A 7 -49.86 -28.99 39.64
CA ALA A 7 -49.75 -28.81 38.19
C ALA A 7 -49.12 -27.47 37.80
N ILE A 8 -49.45 -26.40 38.52
CA ILE A 8 -48.81 -25.08 38.33
C ILE A 8 -47.34 -25.16 38.76
N ALA A 9 -47.05 -25.83 39.88
CA ALA A 9 -45.67 -26.04 40.33
C ALA A 9 -44.84 -26.81 39.30
N SER A 10 -45.35 -27.91 38.73
CA SER A 10 -44.63 -28.65 37.69
C SER A 10 -44.40 -27.83 36.43
N ALA A 11 -45.39 -27.08 35.96
CA ALA A 11 -45.25 -26.21 34.78
C ALA A 11 -44.20 -25.10 34.99
N THR A 12 -44.15 -24.51 36.19
CA THR A 12 -43.11 -23.51 36.51
C THR A 12 -41.72 -24.11 36.60
N VAL A 13 -41.58 -25.34 37.13
CA VAL A 13 -40.30 -26.06 37.18
C VAL A 13 -39.81 -26.40 35.78
N GLU A 14 -40.70 -26.88 34.89
CA GLU A 14 -40.34 -27.16 33.49
C GLU A 14 -39.91 -25.89 32.75
N LEU A 15 -40.58 -24.75 32.99
CA LEU A 15 -40.17 -23.47 32.41
C LEU A 15 -38.80 -23.01 32.93
N LEU A 16 -38.57 -23.13 34.23
CA LEU A 16 -37.29 -22.80 34.85
C LEU A 16 -36.17 -23.71 34.35
N GLU A 17 -36.43 -25.00 34.19
CA GLU A 17 -35.50 -25.97 33.64
C GLU A 17 -35.17 -25.65 32.18
N GLY A 18 -36.18 -25.33 31.36
CA GLY A 18 -35.97 -24.90 29.98
C GLY A 18 -35.13 -23.62 29.88
N ARG A 19 -35.36 -22.65 30.77
CA ARG A 19 -34.54 -21.43 30.86
C ARG A 19 -33.12 -21.71 31.33
N LEU A 20 -32.93 -22.58 32.31
CA LEU A 20 -31.62 -22.95 32.85
C LEU A 20 -30.80 -23.67 31.78
N ARG A 21 -31.40 -24.61 31.06
CA ARG A 21 -30.79 -25.28 29.90
C ARG A 21 -30.37 -24.28 28.81
N ARG A 22 -31.20 -23.26 28.54
CA ARG A 22 -30.84 -22.21 27.59
C ARG A 22 -29.66 -21.36 28.06
N LEU A 23 -29.62 -20.99 29.34
CA LEU A 23 -28.49 -20.26 29.92
C LEU A 23 -27.20 -21.08 29.90
N GLU A 24 -27.30 -22.37 30.17
CA GLU A 24 -26.18 -23.31 30.13
C GLU A 24 -25.63 -23.49 28.71
N TYR A 25 -26.52 -23.60 27.72
CA TYR A 25 -26.13 -23.58 26.31
C TYR A 25 -25.43 -22.27 25.92
N LEU A 26 -25.95 -21.13 26.36
CA LEU A 26 -25.32 -19.83 26.05
C LEU A 26 -23.94 -19.68 26.70
N LEU A 27 -23.71 -20.30 27.86
CA LEU A 27 -22.45 -20.19 28.57
C LEU A 27 -21.37 -21.12 28.02
N ASN A 28 -21.74 -22.35 27.66
CA ASN A 28 -20.79 -23.38 27.22
C ASN A 28 -20.70 -23.51 25.70
N GLY A 29 -21.73 -23.11 24.95
CA GLY A 29 -21.82 -23.26 23.49
C GLY A 29 -22.01 -24.70 23.00
N ASP A 30 -21.78 -25.70 23.87
CA ASP A 30 -21.78 -27.12 23.53
C ASP A 30 -23.12 -27.79 23.89
N SER A 31 -23.81 -28.29 22.87
CA SER A 31 -24.95 -29.20 23.02
C SER A 31 -24.55 -30.62 22.64
N GLN A 32 -24.97 -31.60 23.43
CA GLN A 32 -24.87 -33.00 23.02
C GLN A 32 -25.74 -33.26 21.79
N TRP A 33 -25.45 -34.32 21.03
CA TRP A 33 -26.22 -34.73 19.83
C TRP A 33 -27.73 -34.90 20.10
N THR A 34 -28.13 -35.11 21.35
CA THR A 34 -29.52 -35.23 21.82
C THR A 34 -30.22 -33.88 22.05
N GLY A 35 -29.56 -32.74 21.78
CA GLY A 35 -30.11 -31.40 21.96
C GLY A 35 -30.21 -30.95 23.42
N GLN A 36 -29.70 -31.74 24.37
CA GLN A 36 -29.52 -31.31 25.76
C GLN A 36 -28.16 -30.62 25.93
N PRO A 37 -28.10 -29.42 26.53
CA PRO A 37 -26.85 -28.75 26.82
C PRO A 37 -26.01 -29.61 27.77
N THR A 38 -24.69 -29.67 27.52
CA THR A 38 -23.80 -30.37 28.45
C THR A 38 -23.79 -29.62 29.78
N PRO A 39 -24.00 -30.30 30.92
CA PRO A 39 -24.03 -29.64 32.21
C PRO A 39 -22.71 -28.91 32.46
N ALA A 40 -22.77 -27.66 32.91
CA ALA A 40 -21.59 -26.85 33.19
C ALA A 40 -20.69 -27.60 34.19
N SER A 41 -19.48 -27.95 33.76
CA SER A 41 -18.49 -28.52 34.66
C SER A 41 -18.17 -27.49 35.75
N ARG A 42 -18.09 -27.96 37.00
CA ARG A 42 -17.59 -27.11 38.09
C ARG A 42 -16.18 -26.66 37.68
N PRO A 43 -15.89 -25.35 37.66
CA PRO A 43 -14.58 -24.88 37.26
C PRO A 43 -13.53 -25.43 38.23
N ASP A 44 -12.56 -26.18 37.71
CA ASP A 44 -11.48 -26.79 38.50
C ASP A 44 -10.51 -25.72 39.04
N SER A 45 -10.48 -24.54 38.41
CA SER A 45 -9.73 -23.36 38.82
C SER A 45 -10.58 -22.10 38.72
N LEU A 46 -10.29 -21.11 39.57
CA LEU A 46 -10.94 -19.79 39.53
C LEU A 46 -10.76 -19.09 38.17
N ASP A 47 -9.71 -19.44 37.42
CA ASP A 47 -9.42 -18.92 36.08
C ASP A 47 -10.40 -19.37 35.00
N ASP A 48 -11.12 -20.47 35.21
CA ASP A 48 -12.13 -20.97 34.28
C ASP A 48 -13.51 -20.33 34.46
N THR A 49 -13.65 -19.44 35.44
CA THR A 49 -14.90 -18.70 35.62
C THR A 49 -15.18 -17.77 34.44
N ALA A 50 -16.44 -17.73 34.02
CA ALA A 50 -16.90 -16.89 32.91
C ALA A 50 -16.53 -15.41 33.10
N ALA A 51 -16.60 -14.90 34.33
CA ALA A 51 -16.22 -13.53 34.67
C ALA A 51 -14.74 -13.24 34.37
N ARG A 52 -13.82 -14.17 34.70
CA ARG A 52 -12.39 -13.99 34.40
C ARG A 52 -12.10 -14.12 32.91
N ARG A 53 -12.79 -15.02 32.20
CA ARG A 53 -12.66 -15.14 30.73
C ARG A 53 -13.12 -13.86 30.03
N LEU A 54 -14.24 -13.27 30.47
CA LEU A 54 -14.72 -11.98 29.96
C LEU A 54 -13.73 -10.84 30.28
N ALA A 55 -13.24 -10.75 31.51
CA ALA A 55 -12.25 -9.74 31.89
C ALA A 55 -10.94 -9.87 31.08
N ARG A 56 -10.52 -11.10 30.76
CA ARG A 56 -9.36 -11.35 29.90
C ARG A 56 -9.62 -10.89 28.47
N LEU A 57 -10.78 -11.23 27.90
CA LEU A 57 -11.17 -10.76 26.56
C LEU A 57 -11.26 -9.24 26.48
N GLU A 58 -11.75 -8.59 27.53
CA GLU A 58 -11.78 -7.13 27.63
C GLU A 58 -10.36 -6.54 27.68
N ALA A 59 -9.45 -7.14 28.45
CA ALA A 59 -8.05 -6.72 28.50
C ALA A 59 -7.36 -6.91 27.14
N ASP A 60 -7.59 -8.04 26.46
CA ASP A 60 -7.03 -8.35 25.14
C ASP A 60 -7.60 -7.41 24.07
N LEU A 61 -8.90 -7.09 24.13
CA LEU A 61 -9.56 -6.12 23.24
C LEU A 61 -9.01 -4.71 23.46
N ASN A 62 -8.76 -4.31 24.72
CA ASN A 62 -8.12 -3.03 25.04
C ASN A 62 -6.65 -2.97 24.59
N ALA A 63 -5.94 -4.09 24.58
CA ALA A 63 -4.61 -4.16 23.97
C ALA A 63 -4.69 -4.07 22.43
N LEU A 64 -5.69 -4.71 21.84
CA LEU A 64 -5.90 -4.69 20.39
C LEU A 64 -6.33 -3.31 19.88
N SER A 65 -7.17 -2.58 20.61
CA SER A 65 -7.59 -1.22 20.26
C SER A 65 -6.42 -0.24 20.24
N LYS A 66 -5.42 -0.43 21.11
CA LYS A 66 -4.18 0.36 21.11
C LYS A 66 -3.25 0.04 19.94
N SER A 67 -3.28 -1.19 19.43
CA SER A 67 -2.38 -1.62 18.34
C SER A 67 -2.97 -1.41 16.94
N LYS A 68 -4.30 -1.48 16.80
CA LYS A 68 -5.01 -1.38 15.51
C LYS A 68 -6.01 -0.22 15.52
N PRO A 69 -5.83 0.82 14.70
CA PRO A 69 -6.71 1.99 14.69
C PRO A 69 -8.16 1.65 14.31
N ALA A 70 -8.38 0.68 13.41
CA ALA A 70 -9.73 0.26 13.03
C ALA A 70 -10.57 -0.26 14.20
N VAL A 71 -9.96 -0.93 15.18
CA VAL A 71 -10.68 -1.44 16.37
C VAL A 71 -11.03 -0.26 17.30
N HIS A 72 -10.14 0.72 17.41
CA HIS A 72 -10.42 1.96 18.14
C HIS A 72 -11.60 2.72 17.52
N ASP A 73 -11.62 2.85 16.19
CA ASP A 73 -12.67 3.56 15.47
C ASP A 73 -14.03 2.88 15.64
N ILE A 74 -14.09 1.55 15.61
CA ILE A 74 -15.34 0.78 15.84
C ILE A 74 -15.84 0.97 17.28
N LEU A 75 -14.95 0.92 18.28
CA LEU A 75 -15.34 1.15 19.68
C LEU A 75 -15.82 2.60 19.90
N GLN A 76 -15.19 3.56 19.23
CA GLN A 76 -15.64 4.95 19.24
C GLN A 76 -17.02 5.09 18.57
N LEU A 77 -17.26 4.35 17.48
CA LEU A 77 -18.55 4.33 16.79
C LEU A 77 -19.64 3.71 17.67
N TYR A 78 -19.34 2.61 18.35
CA TYR A 78 -20.24 1.94 19.29
C TYR A 78 -20.63 2.84 20.47
N THR A 79 -19.65 3.54 21.07
CA THR A 79 -19.91 4.47 22.18
C THR A 79 -20.67 5.72 21.75
N ARG A 80 -20.46 6.20 20.52
CA ARG A 80 -21.12 7.39 19.99
C ARG A 80 -22.53 7.10 19.46
N PHE A 81 -22.75 5.91 18.93
CA PHE A 81 -24.01 5.50 18.29
C PHE A 81 -24.37 4.06 18.70
N PRO A 82 -24.80 3.84 19.96
CA PRO A 82 -25.23 2.52 20.41
C PRO A 82 -26.45 2.00 19.64
N ASP A 83 -27.25 2.92 19.09
CA ASP A 83 -28.46 2.62 18.30
C ASP A 83 -28.16 1.97 16.96
N LEU A 84 -26.91 2.01 16.46
CA LEU A 84 -26.53 1.33 15.22
C LEU A 84 -26.32 -0.18 15.40
N PHE A 85 -26.11 -0.63 16.64
CA PHE A 85 -25.75 -2.02 16.95
C PHE A 85 -26.81 -2.76 17.77
N ASN A 86 -27.76 -2.02 18.34
CA ASN A 86 -28.99 -2.60 18.83
C ASN A 86 -29.96 -2.65 17.65
N ASP A 87 -30.39 -3.84 17.25
CA ASP A 87 -31.52 -3.97 16.32
C ASP A 87 -32.69 -3.18 16.92
N ALA A 88 -33.05 -2.08 16.25
CA ALA A 88 -34.22 -1.31 16.64
C ALA A 88 -35.42 -2.28 16.74
N PRO A 89 -36.27 -2.18 17.78
CA PRO A 89 -37.46 -3.01 17.88
C PRO A 89 -38.25 -2.88 16.56
N PRO A 90 -38.71 -3.97 15.94
CA PRO A 90 -39.20 -4.00 14.56
C PRO A 90 -40.54 -3.26 14.32
N GLU A 91 -40.98 -2.36 15.21
CA GLU A 91 -42.30 -1.72 15.12
C GLU A 91 -42.31 -0.24 14.74
N ASP A 92 -41.22 0.51 14.80
CA ASP A 92 -41.26 1.93 14.44
C ASP A 92 -40.47 2.22 13.16
N ILE A 93 -41.07 1.86 12.02
CA ILE A 93 -40.78 2.58 10.77
C ILE A 93 -41.15 4.05 11.06
N PRO A 94 -40.22 5.02 10.99
CA PRO A 94 -40.54 6.40 11.32
C PRO A 94 -41.63 6.91 10.37
N ALA A 95 -42.85 7.03 10.88
CA ALA A 95 -44.04 7.51 10.16
C ALA A 95 -44.03 9.03 9.97
N ASP A 96 -42.88 9.69 10.17
CA ASP A 96 -42.75 11.15 10.10
C ASP A 96 -42.74 11.68 8.66
N LEU A 97 -42.57 10.81 7.66
CA LEU A 97 -42.73 11.20 6.26
C LEU A 97 -44.15 10.90 5.78
N SER A 98 -44.96 11.96 5.66
CA SER A 98 -46.23 11.91 4.95
C SER A 98 -46.05 11.31 3.55
N THR A 99 -47.07 10.61 3.05
CA THR A 99 -47.07 10.01 1.70
C THR A 99 -46.76 11.03 0.59
N GLN A 100 -47.12 12.30 0.83
CA GLN A 100 -46.81 13.43 -0.04
C GLN A 100 -45.31 13.76 -0.04
N ASN A 101 -44.64 13.72 1.11
CA ASN A 101 -43.19 13.93 1.20
C ASN A 101 -42.43 12.78 0.54
N LEU A 102 -42.86 11.53 0.73
CA LEU A 102 -42.29 10.37 0.02
C LEU A 102 -42.44 10.50 -1.49
N ALA A 103 -43.63 10.89 -1.99
CA ALA A 103 -43.84 11.13 -3.40
C ALA A 103 -42.93 12.26 -3.93
N SER A 104 -42.73 13.33 -3.16
CA SER A 104 -41.83 14.43 -3.54
C SER A 104 -40.36 14.00 -3.64
N ILE A 105 -39.90 13.14 -2.73
CA ILE A 105 -38.54 12.59 -2.74
C ILE A 105 -38.37 11.62 -3.91
N VAL A 106 -39.33 10.72 -4.12
CA VAL A 106 -39.30 9.80 -5.27
C VAL A 106 -39.30 10.57 -6.58
N LEU A 107 -40.08 11.66 -6.67
CA LEU A 107 -40.12 12.51 -7.85
C LEU A 107 -38.81 13.30 -8.04
N SER A 108 -38.18 13.77 -6.96
CA SER A 108 -36.87 14.44 -7.05
C SER A 108 -35.75 13.51 -7.49
N TYR A 109 -35.84 12.21 -7.15
CA TYR A 109 -34.89 11.18 -7.58
C TYR A 109 -35.35 10.39 -8.82
N ALA A 110 -36.49 10.75 -9.42
CA ALA A 110 -37.09 9.99 -10.51
C ALA A 110 -36.18 9.85 -11.73
N SER A 111 -35.34 10.84 -12.03
CA SER A 111 -34.35 10.75 -13.13
C SER A 111 -33.09 9.97 -12.75
N ALA A 112 -32.74 9.91 -11.46
CA ALA A 112 -31.57 9.19 -10.99
C ALA A 112 -31.76 7.66 -11.07
N PHE A 113 -32.99 7.16 -10.91
CA PHE A 113 -33.28 5.72 -11.03
C PHE A 113 -33.02 5.14 -12.43
N PRO A 114 -33.52 5.71 -13.54
CA PRO A 114 -33.20 5.22 -14.88
C PRO A 114 -31.74 5.48 -15.24
N GLU A 115 -31.13 6.59 -14.80
CA GLU A 115 -29.70 6.85 -15.03
C GLU A 115 -28.80 5.82 -14.34
N THR A 116 -29.07 5.50 -13.08
CA THR A 116 -28.30 4.48 -12.33
C THR A 116 -28.55 3.07 -12.84
N SER A 117 -29.79 2.75 -13.23
CA SER A 117 -30.11 1.48 -13.88
C SER A 117 -29.38 1.33 -15.22
N SER A 118 -29.36 2.38 -16.04
CA SER A 118 -28.60 2.41 -17.30
C SER A 118 -27.10 2.26 -17.06
N ARG A 119 -26.54 2.94 -16.05
CA ARG A 119 -25.12 2.78 -15.66
C ARG A 119 -24.81 1.38 -15.16
N LEU A 120 -25.66 0.76 -14.33
CA LEU A 120 -25.47 -0.60 -13.85
C LEU A 120 -25.59 -1.64 -14.97
N SER A 121 -26.55 -1.45 -15.89
CA SER A 121 -26.65 -2.30 -17.08
C SER A 121 -25.39 -2.18 -17.94
N SER A 122 -24.93 -0.95 -18.20
CA SER A 122 -23.70 -0.70 -18.95
C SER A 122 -22.46 -1.27 -18.25
N LEU A 123 -22.44 -1.33 -16.91
CA LEU A 123 -21.33 -1.89 -16.13
C LEU A 123 -21.36 -3.42 -16.13
N ASN A 124 -22.56 -4.02 -16.16
CA ASN A 124 -22.75 -5.45 -16.32
C ASN A 124 -22.37 -5.92 -17.74
N ASP A 125 -22.56 -5.06 -18.74
CA ASP A 125 -22.14 -5.31 -20.12
C ASP A 125 -20.62 -5.16 -20.32
N LEU A 126 -19.88 -4.62 -19.35
CA LEU A 126 -18.42 -4.60 -19.41
C LEU A 126 -17.87 -5.99 -19.04
N PRO A 127 -17.18 -6.68 -19.97
CA PRO A 127 -16.54 -7.93 -19.62
C PRO A 127 -15.43 -7.64 -18.60
N VAL A 128 -15.50 -8.32 -17.45
CA VAL A 128 -14.38 -8.37 -16.51
C VAL A 128 -13.14 -8.83 -17.28
N PRO A 129 -12.02 -8.10 -17.24
CA PRO A 129 -10.84 -8.46 -18.03
C PRO A 129 -10.42 -9.90 -17.74
N ASP A 130 -10.08 -10.65 -18.80
CA ASP A 130 -9.73 -12.06 -18.72
C ASP A 130 -8.62 -12.26 -17.67
N ALA A 131 -8.90 -13.11 -16.68
CA ALA A 131 -7.96 -13.44 -15.61
C ALA A 131 -6.63 -13.96 -16.16
N LYS A 132 -6.63 -14.58 -17.35
CA LYS A 132 -5.40 -15.02 -18.00
C LYS A 132 -4.50 -13.85 -18.42
N ALA A 133 -5.09 -12.75 -18.87
CA ALA A 133 -4.34 -11.55 -19.24
C ALA A 133 -3.71 -10.87 -18.01
N SER A 134 -4.43 -10.81 -16.89
CA SER A 134 -3.88 -10.26 -15.65
C SER A 134 -2.80 -11.16 -15.05
N ILE A 135 -2.95 -12.49 -15.10
CA ILE A 135 -1.90 -13.43 -14.70
C ILE A 135 -0.65 -13.26 -15.57
N ALA A 136 -0.81 -13.14 -16.89
CA ALA A 136 0.31 -12.93 -17.80
C ALA A 136 1.08 -11.62 -17.50
N LEU A 137 0.40 -10.56 -17.06
CA LEU A 137 1.06 -9.33 -16.62
C LEU A 137 1.89 -9.53 -15.34
N ILE A 138 1.37 -10.31 -14.38
CA ILE A 138 2.10 -10.65 -13.15
C ILE A 138 3.33 -11.52 -13.48
N GLU A 139 3.21 -12.45 -14.42
CA GLU A 139 4.34 -13.28 -14.88
C GLU A 139 5.46 -12.48 -15.59
N LEU A 140 5.11 -11.34 -16.21
CA LEU A 140 6.09 -10.47 -16.87
C LEU A 140 6.89 -9.61 -15.88
N GLN A 141 6.36 -9.33 -14.70
CA GLN A 141 7.01 -8.52 -13.67
C GLN A 141 8.47 -8.95 -13.36
N PRO A 142 8.78 -10.24 -13.06
CA PRO A 142 10.16 -10.64 -12.78
C PRO A 142 11.10 -10.51 -14.00
N ARG A 143 10.57 -10.54 -15.23
CA ARG A 143 11.39 -10.31 -16.44
C ARG A 143 11.75 -8.83 -16.56
N LEU A 144 10.81 -7.94 -16.29
CA LEU A 144 11.06 -6.50 -16.27
C LEU A 144 12.09 -6.13 -15.19
N GLU A 145 11.97 -6.68 -13.98
CA GLU A 145 12.94 -6.44 -12.91
C GLU A 145 14.36 -6.91 -13.28
N LYS A 146 14.48 -8.05 -13.97
CA LYS A 146 15.79 -8.52 -14.48
C LYS A 146 16.37 -7.56 -15.51
N LEU A 147 15.55 -7.08 -16.45
CA LEU A 147 16.00 -6.13 -17.47
C LEU A 147 16.40 -4.78 -16.87
N LEU A 148 15.66 -4.29 -15.88
CA LEU A 148 16.01 -3.07 -15.16
C LEU A 148 17.37 -3.17 -14.48
N ARG A 149 17.66 -4.30 -13.81
CA ARG A 149 18.99 -4.53 -13.19
C ARG A 149 20.11 -4.56 -14.22
N ILE A 150 19.89 -5.18 -15.38
CA ILE A 150 20.88 -5.19 -16.46
C ILE A 150 21.09 -3.77 -17.00
N GLN A 151 20.02 -3.00 -17.17
CA GLN A 151 20.09 -1.61 -17.63
C GLN A 151 20.88 -0.73 -16.65
N GLU A 152 20.67 -0.89 -15.35
CA GLU A 152 21.42 -0.18 -14.31
C GLU A 152 22.92 -0.53 -14.36
N GLN A 153 23.26 -1.81 -14.50
CA GLN A 153 24.66 -2.25 -14.64
C GLN A 153 25.31 -1.67 -15.90
N GLN A 154 24.63 -1.73 -17.04
CA GLN A 154 25.12 -1.15 -18.29
C GLN A 154 25.30 0.36 -18.20
N ALA A 155 24.38 1.06 -17.52
CA ALA A 155 24.48 2.51 -17.32
C ALA A 155 25.73 2.87 -16.50
N GLN A 156 26.04 2.09 -15.46
CA GLN A 156 27.26 2.26 -14.66
C GLN A 156 28.51 2.04 -15.51
N GLU A 157 28.59 0.90 -16.22
CA GLU A 157 29.74 0.59 -17.10
C GLU A 157 29.96 1.66 -18.17
N VAL A 158 28.89 2.12 -18.82
CA VAL A 158 28.96 3.18 -19.83
C VAL A 158 29.43 4.49 -19.21
N SER A 159 28.97 4.83 -18.00
CA SER A 159 29.42 6.05 -17.31
C SER A 159 30.92 6.01 -16.99
N GLU A 160 31.42 4.86 -16.53
CA GLU A 160 32.84 4.67 -16.24
C GLU A 160 33.69 4.71 -17.51
N LEU A 161 33.26 4.03 -18.57
CA LEU A 161 33.95 4.03 -19.86
C LEU A 161 33.99 5.44 -20.47
N ARG A 162 32.91 6.21 -20.34
CA ARG A 162 32.88 7.63 -20.76
C ARG A 162 33.86 8.49 -19.98
N ALA A 163 33.94 8.31 -18.66
CA ALA A 163 34.89 9.05 -17.84
C ALA A 163 36.35 8.72 -18.21
N ARG A 164 36.66 7.42 -18.40
CA ARG A 164 37.99 6.95 -18.82
C ARG A 164 38.35 7.43 -20.22
N SER A 165 37.44 7.33 -21.18
CA SER A 165 37.69 7.77 -22.55
C SER A 165 37.88 9.28 -22.64
N ALA A 166 37.07 10.06 -21.93
CA ALA A 166 37.25 11.51 -21.83
C ALA A 166 38.62 11.88 -21.23
N GLY A 167 39.07 11.16 -20.18
CA GLY A 167 40.39 11.36 -19.59
C GLY A 167 41.53 11.06 -20.58
N LEU A 168 41.44 9.97 -21.34
CA LEU A 168 42.44 9.61 -22.36
C LEU A 168 42.50 10.64 -23.49
N VAL A 169 41.33 11.04 -24.00
CA VAL A 169 41.23 12.06 -25.05
C VAL A 169 41.83 13.38 -24.57
N ARG A 170 41.48 13.81 -23.35
CA ARG A 170 42.04 15.02 -22.74
C ARG A 170 43.56 14.95 -22.64
N ARG A 171 44.10 13.85 -22.10
CA ARG A 171 45.55 13.66 -21.98
C ARG A 171 46.24 13.68 -23.34
N TRP A 172 45.63 13.06 -24.36
CA TRP A 172 46.17 13.08 -25.72
C TRP A 172 46.17 14.49 -26.32
N TYR A 173 45.12 15.29 -26.09
CA TYR A 173 45.10 16.69 -26.52
C TYR A 173 46.15 17.54 -25.79
N GLU A 174 46.25 17.42 -24.46
CA GLU A 174 47.19 18.20 -23.64
C GLU A 174 48.65 17.86 -23.96
N LEU A 175 49.01 16.58 -24.00
CA LEU A 175 50.40 16.16 -24.22
C LEU A 175 50.76 16.05 -25.70
N GLY A 176 49.86 15.47 -26.49
CA GLY A 176 50.11 15.16 -27.89
C GLY A 176 50.01 16.39 -28.76
N LEU A 177 48.89 17.11 -28.70
CA LEU A 177 48.66 18.25 -29.60
C LEU A 177 49.25 19.55 -29.03
N LEU A 178 48.84 19.94 -27.82
CA LEU A 178 49.30 21.20 -27.21
C LEU A 178 50.79 21.15 -26.92
N GLY A 179 51.26 20.12 -26.21
CA GLY A 179 52.68 19.95 -25.91
C GLY A 179 53.57 19.89 -27.16
N SER A 180 53.15 19.21 -28.24
CA SER A 180 53.92 19.23 -29.48
C SER A 180 53.89 20.60 -30.16
N SER A 181 52.76 21.30 -30.14
CA SER A 181 52.66 22.64 -30.73
C SER A 181 53.56 23.67 -30.02
N GLU A 182 53.70 23.58 -28.70
CA GLU A 182 54.62 24.41 -27.93
C GLU A 182 56.08 24.10 -28.28
N CYS A 183 56.44 22.81 -28.41
CA CYS A 183 57.76 22.40 -28.87
C CYS A 183 58.07 22.90 -30.28
N TRP A 184 57.12 22.76 -31.22
CA TRP A 184 57.24 23.26 -32.58
C TRP A 184 57.41 24.79 -32.61
N ALA A 185 56.61 25.53 -31.85
CA ALA A 185 56.73 26.97 -31.74
C ALA A 185 58.09 27.39 -31.15
N GLY A 186 58.59 26.66 -30.14
CA GLY A 186 59.91 26.90 -29.58
C GLY A 186 61.06 26.62 -30.55
N TRP A 187 60.94 25.57 -31.37
CA TRP A 187 61.91 25.28 -32.44
C TRP A 187 61.87 26.32 -33.55
N GLU A 188 60.69 26.74 -33.98
CA GLU A 188 60.51 27.80 -34.99
C GLU A 188 61.14 29.12 -34.51
N SER A 189 60.89 29.52 -33.25
CA SER A 189 61.52 30.72 -32.68
C SER A 189 63.05 30.65 -32.69
N ARG A 190 63.62 29.50 -32.33
CA ARG A 190 65.10 29.33 -32.35
C ARG A 190 65.66 29.32 -33.78
N LEU A 191 64.95 28.69 -34.72
CA LEU A 191 65.33 28.69 -36.12
C LEU A 191 65.32 30.11 -36.67
N GLN A 192 64.28 30.87 -36.34
CA GLN A 192 64.14 32.27 -36.72
C GLN A 192 65.29 33.13 -36.14
N ASP A 193 65.66 32.93 -34.88
CA ASP A 193 66.81 33.62 -34.26
C ASP A 193 68.13 33.33 -35.01
N VAL A 194 68.35 32.06 -35.38
CA VAL A 194 69.54 31.65 -36.16
C VAL A 194 69.49 32.25 -37.56
N GLU A 195 68.35 32.23 -38.25
CA GLU A 195 68.18 32.87 -39.56
C GLU A 195 68.46 34.38 -39.50
N HIS A 196 67.99 35.06 -38.46
CA HIS A 196 68.27 36.48 -38.27
C HIS A 196 69.76 36.73 -38.10
N GLU A 197 70.47 35.90 -37.35
CA GLU A 197 71.91 36.03 -37.17
C GLU A 197 72.70 35.72 -38.45
N VAL A 198 72.31 34.68 -39.21
CA VAL A 198 72.91 34.37 -40.52
C VAL A 198 72.70 35.54 -41.49
N LYS A 199 71.48 36.07 -41.61
CA LYS A 199 71.18 37.24 -42.45
C LYS A 199 72.01 38.47 -42.06
N ARG A 200 72.24 38.71 -40.76
CA ARG A 200 73.13 39.79 -40.30
C ARG A 200 74.57 39.59 -40.76
N GLN A 201 75.10 38.37 -40.64
CA GLN A 201 76.46 38.04 -41.07
C GLN A 201 76.61 38.14 -42.59
N GLU A 202 75.61 37.71 -43.36
CA GLU A 202 75.58 37.84 -44.82
C GLU A 202 75.60 39.32 -45.24
N VAL A 203 74.75 40.17 -44.65
CA VAL A 203 74.75 41.61 -44.93
C VAL A 203 76.10 42.26 -44.61
N LEU A 204 76.75 41.86 -43.50
CA LEU A 204 78.10 42.35 -43.18
C LEU A 204 79.14 41.88 -44.19
N ARG A 205 79.05 40.63 -44.67
CA ARG A 205 79.95 40.09 -45.68
C ARG A 205 79.75 40.78 -47.04
N ASP A 206 78.52 40.99 -47.47
CA ASP A 206 78.20 41.69 -48.72
C ASP A 206 78.69 43.14 -48.70
N ARG A 207 78.54 43.83 -47.56
CA ARG A 207 79.12 45.17 -47.38
C ARG A 207 80.65 45.14 -47.53
N ARG A 208 81.34 44.20 -46.89
CA ARG A 208 82.80 44.05 -47.04
C ARG A 208 83.22 43.73 -48.48
N MET A 209 82.43 42.94 -49.20
CA MET A 209 82.70 42.61 -50.61
C MET A 209 82.49 43.82 -51.54
N ASN A 210 81.55 44.71 -51.22
CA ASN A 210 81.29 45.93 -51.99
C ASN A 210 82.26 47.08 -51.67
N GLU A 211 83.02 46.99 -50.58
CA GLU A 211 84.07 47.95 -50.17
C GLU A 211 85.47 47.63 -50.75
N ILE A 212 85.62 46.49 -51.44
CA ILE A 212 86.82 46.05 -52.17
C ILE A 212 86.63 46.30 -53.67
#